data_AF-A0A936ICT1-F1
#
_entry.id   AF-A0A936ICT1-F1
#
_cell.length_a   1.000
_cell.length_b   1.000
_cell.length_c   1.000
_cell.angle_alpha   90.00
_cell.angle_beta   90.00
_cell.angle_gamma   90.00
#
_symmetry.space_group_name_H-M   'P 1'
#
loop_
_entity.id
_entity.type
_entity.pdbx_description
1 polymer ?
#
loop_
_entity_poly.entity_id
_entity_poly.type
_entity_poly.pdbx_seq_one_letter_code
_entity_poly.pdbx_strand_id
1 'polypeptide(L)'
;MEPESELPDCNVSFCESGRGVFKYADGSKYVGEFVDGEPVGPGICYYSNGDRYEGQWKNHSPNGEGMMYFTSGLIYGAVWDHGKAVKELSRRKEFIFDANVAVEHSKEVKIWAVIIGIARYDHMPVLKYSDDDAYKVYAF
;
A
#
# COMPACT_ATOMS: atom_id res chain seq x y z
N MET A 1 -9.97 10.68 -5.19
CA MET A 1 -9.73 9.72 -4.09
C MET A 1 -11.07 9.04 -3.85
N GLU A 2 -11.30 7.92 -4.53
CA GLU A 2 -12.48 7.07 -4.24
C GLU A 2 -12.20 6.32 -2.94
N PRO A 3 -13.14 6.32 -1.98
CA PRO A 3 -12.93 5.72 -0.69
C PRO A 3 -12.89 4.19 -0.83
N GLU A 4 -11.86 3.56 -0.26
CA GLU A 4 -11.71 2.10 -0.16
C GLU A 4 -12.83 1.41 0.69
N SER A 5 -13.91 2.11 1.04
CA SER A 5 -14.90 1.70 2.04
C SER A 5 -16.23 1.16 1.51
N GLU A 6 -16.44 1.06 0.19
CA GLU A 6 -17.74 0.65 -0.38
C GLU A 6 -17.63 -0.47 -1.42
N LEU A 7 -16.65 -1.38 -1.30
CA LEU A 7 -16.65 -2.55 -2.17
C LEU A 7 -17.89 -3.42 -1.88
N PRO A 8 -18.68 -3.79 -2.91
CA PRO A 8 -19.91 -4.55 -2.73
C PRO A 8 -19.61 -5.97 -2.20
N ASP A 9 -20.45 -6.44 -1.27
CA ASP A 9 -20.39 -7.81 -0.77
C ASP A 9 -20.94 -8.76 -1.85
N CYS A 10 -20.04 -9.49 -2.54
CA CYS A 10 -20.32 -10.40 -3.64
C CYS A 10 -21.19 -11.63 -3.28
N ASN A 11 -21.46 -11.84 -2.00
CA ASN A 11 -22.40 -12.87 -1.53
C ASN A 11 -23.86 -12.43 -1.60
N VAL A 12 -24.11 -11.13 -1.42
CA VAL A 12 -25.46 -10.56 -1.31
C VAL A 12 -25.80 -9.80 -2.59
N SER A 13 -24.81 -9.08 -3.12
CA SER A 13 -24.84 -8.43 -4.42
C SER A 13 -24.13 -9.35 -5.40
N PHE A 14 -24.80 -9.79 -6.46
CA PHE A 14 -24.19 -10.64 -7.48
C PHE A 14 -23.01 -9.91 -8.14
N CYS A 15 -21.78 -10.41 -7.97
CA CYS A 15 -20.58 -9.81 -8.58
C CYS A 15 -20.35 -10.39 -9.98
N GLU A 16 -21.24 -10.06 -10.93
CA GLU A 16 -21.08 -10.43 -12.35
C GLU A 16 -19.74 -9.98 -12.91
N SER A 17 -19.27 -8.80 -12.53
CA SER A 17 -17.95 -8.31 -12.91
C SER A 17 -17.53 -7.11 -12.06
N GLY A 18 -16.22 -6.93 -11.87
CA GLY A 18 -15.64 -5.77 -11.17
C GLY A 18 -14.99 -6.12 -9.84
N ARG A 19 -14.63 -5.11 -9.04
CA ARG A 19 -14.02 -5.32 -7.72
C ARG A 19 -15.07 -5.47 -6.64
N GLY A 20 -14.87 -6.42 -5.75
CA GLY A 20 -15.79 -6.65 -4.64
C GLY A 20 -15.16 -7.44 -3.50
N VAL A 21 -16.01 -7.81 -2.56
CA VAL A 21 -15.64 -8.57 -1.36
C VAL A 21 -16.47 -9.84 -1.30
N PHE A 22 -15.82 -11.01 -1.26
CA PHE A 22 -16.49 -12.29 -1.07
C PHE A 22 -16.17 -12.86 0.31
N LYS A 23 -17.19 -13.17 1.10
CA LYS A 23 -17.03 -13.75 2.44
C LYS A 23 -17.32 -15.25 2.36
N TYR A 24 -16.33 -16.09 2.52
CA TYR A 24 -16.52 -17.53 2.51
C TYR A 24 -17.24 -17.99 3.79
N ALA A 25 -17.93 -19.14 3.70
CA ALA A 25 -18.66 -19.73 4.82
C ALA A 25 -17.74 -20.19 5.98
N ASP A 26 -16.46 -20.39 5.71
CA ASP A 26 -15.42 -20.73 6.69
C ASP A 26 -14.94 -19.50 7.51
N GLY A 27 -15.43 -18.30 7.19
CA GLY A 27 -15.00 -17.03 7.79
C GLY A 27 -13.87 -16.32 7.05
N SER A 28 -13.33 -16.92 5.98
CA SER A 28 -12.34 -16.29 5.12
C SER A 28 -12.97 -15.17 4.28
N LYS A 29 -12.20 -14.16 3.91
CA LYS A 29 -12.65 -13.00 3.14
C LYS A 29 -11.71 -12.75 1.97
N TYR A 30 -12.23 -12.82 0.75
CA TYR A 30 -11.52 -12.41 -0.45
C TYR A 30 -11.92 -11.00 -0.87
N VAL A 31 -10.95 -10.23 -1.34
CA VAL A 31 -11.09 -8.87 -1.84
C VAL A 31 -10.31 -8.78 -3.13
N GLY A 32 -10.98 -8.52 -4.25
CA GLY A 32 -10.31 -8.52 -5.54
C GLY A 32 -11.28 -8.35 -6.69
N GLU A 33 -10.80 -8.66 -7.88
CA GLU A 33 -11.56 -8.60 -9.13
C GLU A 33 -12.35 -9.89 -9.35
N PHE A 34 -13.56 -9.74 -9.86
CA PHE A 34 -14.49 -10.80 -10.23
C PHE A 34 -14.85 -10.66 -11.70
N VAL A 35 -15.01 -11.81 -12.35
CA VAL A 35 -15.49 -11.94 -13.73
C VAL A 35 -16.45 -13.13 -13.75
N ASP A 36 -17.67 -12.91 -14.22
CA ASP A 36 -18.76 -13.89 -14.24
C ASP A 36 -19.05 -14.54 -12.87
N GLY A 37 -18.89 -13.78 -11.78
CA GLY A 37 -19.05 -14.29 -10.41
C GLY A 37 -17.84 -15.04 -9.85
N GLU A 38 -16.81 -15.27 -10.66
CA GLU A 38 -15.58 -15.96 -10.23
C GLU A 38 -14.46 -14.96 -9.93
N PRO A 39 -13.67 -15.15 -8.87
CA PRO A 39 -12.53 -14.30 -8.57
C PRO A 39 -11.41 -14.55 -9.59
N VAL A 40 -10.97 -13.46 -10.24
CA VAL A 40 -10.00 -13.48 -11.34
C VAL A 40 -9.02 -12.33 -11.18
N GLY A 41 -7.74 -12.60 -11.45
CA GLY A 41 -6.71 -11.57 -11.47
C GLY A 41 -6.17 -11.24 -10.08
N PRO A 42 -5.67 -10.02 -9.84
CA PRO A 42 -5.05 -9.66 -8.57
C PRO A 42 -6.09 -9.57 -7.45
N GLY A 43 -5.83 -10.24 -6.33
CA GLY A 43 -6.69 -10.20 -5.17
C GLY A 43 -6.01 -10.65 -3.88
N ILE A 44 -6.67 -10.32 -2.78
CA ILE A 44 -6.20 -10.57 -1.41
C ILE A 44 -7.23 -11.45 -0.72
N CYS A 45 -6.81 -12.59 -0.17
CA CYS A 45 -7.64 -13.42 0.69
C CYS A 45 -7.11 -13.38 2.12
N TYR A 46 -8.00 -13.08 3.05
CA TYR A 46 -7.79 -13.19 4.48
C TYR A 46 -8.43 -14.50 4.93
N TYR A 47 -7.63 -15.42 5.42
CA TYR A 47 -8.11 -16.70 5.91
C TYR A 47 -8.60 -16.60 7.35
N SER A 48 -9.54 -17.45 7.74
CA SER A 48 -10.08 -17.48 9.11
C SER A 48 -9.04 -17.85 10.18
N ASN A 49 -7.93 -18.47 9.78
CA ASN A 49 -6.78 -18.76 10.65
C ASN A 49 -5.86 -17.54 10.89
N GLY A 50 -6.13 -16.40 10.25
CA GLY A 50 -5.32 -15.18 10.34
C GLY A 50 -4.22 -15.07 9.28
N ASP A 51 -4.03 -16.10 8.46
CA ASP A 51 -3.13 -16.01 7.32
C ASP A 51 -3.72 -15.13 6.22
N ARG A 52 -2.85 -14.59 5.36
CA ARG A 52 -3.25 -13.72 4.27
C ARG A 52 -2.51 -14.09 3.00
N TYR A 53 -3.24 -14.25 1.91
CA TYR A 53 -2.68 -14.44 0.59
C TYR A 53 -2.86 -13.19 -0.26
N GLU A 54 -1.82 -12.78 -0.96
CA GLU A 54 -1.84 -11.70 -1.95
C GLU A 54 -1.28 -12.21 -3.26
N GLY A 55 -2.06 -12.17 -4.33
CA GLY A 55 -1.56 -12.66 -5.61
C GLY A 55 -2.62 -12.76 -6.66
N GLN A 56 -2.33 -13.58 -7.67
CA GLN A 56 -3.24 -13.86 -8.76
C GLN A 56 -4.25 -14.97 -8.37
N TRP A 57 -5.50 -14.77 -8.77
CA TRP A 57 -6.63 -15.65 -8.51
C TRP A 57 -7.27 -16.10 -9.80
N LYS A 58 -7.77 -17.34 -9.78
CA LYS A 58 -8.57 -17.92 -10.86
C LYS A 58 -9.44 -19.04 -10.29
N ASN A 59 -10.72 -19.10 -10.67
CA ASN A 59 -11.65 -20.16 -10.29
C ASN A 59 -11.65 -20.45 -8.78
N HIS A 60 -11.82 -19.40 -7.95
CA HIS A 60 -11.81 -19.47 -6.48
C HIS A 60 -10.53 -20.04 -5.84
N SER A 61 -9.43 -20.10 -6.60
CA SER A 61 -8.15 -20.63 -6.12
C SER A 61 -6.99 -19.68 -6.45
N PRO A 62 -5.96 -19.62 -5.60
CA PRO A 62 -4.68 -19.02 -5.94
C PRO A 62 -4.12 -19.63 -7.23
N ASN A 63 -3.84 -18.79 -8.23
CA ASN A 63 -3.30 -19.22 -9.52
C ASN A 63 -2.38 -18.14 -10.10
N GLY A 64 -1.11 -18.48 -10.32
CA GLY A 64 -0.06 -17.56 -10.75
C GLY A 64 0.84 -17.13 -9.59
N GLU A 65 1.54 -16.01 -9.74
CA GLU A 65 2.48 -15.53 -8.73
C GLU A 65 1.72 -14.90 -7.54
N GLY A 66 2.15 -15.25 -6.33
CA GLY A 66 1.57 -14.69 -5.11
C GLY A 66 2.40 -14.94 -3.87
N MET A 67 2.11 -14.17 -2.83
CA MET A 67 2.75 -14.20 -1.53
C MET A 67 1.74 -14.60 -0.45
N MET A 68 2.12 -15.57 0.36
CA MET A 68 1.38 -16.01 1.53
C MET A 68 2.05 -15.47 2.79
N TYR A 69 1.30 -14.73 3.59
CA TYR A 69 1.68 -14.17 4.87
C TYR A 69 1.05 -15.02 5.95
N PHE A 70 1.87 -15.76 6.67
CA PHE A 70 1.40 -16.60 7.76
C PHE A 70 1.37 -15.81 9.06
N THR A 71 0.43 -16.13 9.95
CA THR A 71 0.40 -15.58 11.32
C THR A 71 1.67 -15.88 12.12
N SER A 72 2.47 -16.87 11.69
CA SER A 72 3.77 -17.21 12.27
C SER A 72 4.90 -16.21 11.95
N GLY A 73 4.62 -15.18 11.13
CA GLY A 73 5.62 -14.23 10.59
C GLY A 73 6.38 -14.77 9.37
N LEU A 74 6.06 -15.98 8.92
CA LEU A 74 6.60 -16.51 7.67
C LEU A 74 5.93 -15.83 6.48
N ILE A 75 6.73 -15.29 5.57
CA ILE A 75 6.30 -14.79 4.27
C ILE A 75 6.82 -15.77 3.22
N TYR A 76 5.89 -16.31 2.45
CA TYR A 76 6.12 -17.36 1.49
C TYR A 76 5.63 -16.94 0.10
N GLY A 77 6.56 -16.50 -0.75
CA GLY A 77 6.32 -16.22 -2.16
C GLY A 77 6.47 -17.47 -3.00
N ALA A 78 5.45 -17.81 -3.77
CA ALA A 78 5.46 -18.94 -4.68
C ALA A 78 4.61 -18.67 -5.93
N VAL A 79 4.80 -19.50 -6.95
CA VAL A 79 3.86 -19.67 -8.05
C VAL A 79 2.84 -20.71 -7.61
N TRP A 80 1.58 -20.34 -7.67
CA TRP A 80 0.44 -21.13 -7.24
C TRP A 80 -0.27 -21.70 -8.46
N ASP A 81 -0.71 -22.94 -8.36
CA ASP A 81 -1.59 -23.58 -9.33
C ASP A 81 -2.72 -24.26 -8.56
N HIS A 82 -3.94 -23.75 -8.74
CA HIS A 82 -5.15 -24.28 -8.10
C HIS A 82 -4.98 -24.44 -6.58
N GLY A 83 -4.40 -23.43 -5.93
CA GLY A 83 -4.14 -23.42 -4.47
C GLY A 83 -2.92 -24.20 -4.01
N LYS A 84 -2.17 -24.84 -4.91
CA LYS A 84 -0.92 -25.55 -4.58
C LYS A 84 0.29 -24.74 -5.02
N ALA A 85 1.28 -24.58 -4.14
CA ALA A 85 2.55 -23.97 -4.52
C ALA A 85 3.32 -24.92 -5.45
N VAL A 86 3.49 -24.53 -6.71
CA VAL A 86 4.23 -25.29 -7.73
C VAL A 86 5.72 -24.91 -7.71
N LYS A 87 6.02 -23.64 -7.50
CA LYS A 87 7.40 -23.13 -7.52
C LYS A 87 7.61 -22.11 -6.42
N GLU A 88 8.56 -22.38 -5.53
CA GLU A 88 8.98 -21.39 -4.54
C GLU A 88 9.75 -20.25 -5.21
N LEU A 89 9.36 -19.01 -4.94
CA LEU A 89 10.03 -17.80 -5.41
C LEU A 89 10.87 -17.18 -4.29
N SER A 90 10.29 -17.07 -3.10
CA SER A 90 10.99 -16.54 -1.94
C SER A 90 10.40 -17.08 -0.64
N ARG A 91 11.26 -17.26 0.36
CA ARG A 91 10.86 -17.60 1.73
C ARG A 91 11.66 -16.72 2.67
N ARG A 92 10.97 -15.80 3.35
CA ARG A 92 11.58 -14.96 4.39
C ARG A 92 10.71 -15.05 5.62
N LYS A 93 11.33 -15.22 6.79
CA LYS A 93 10.63 -15.09 8.06
C LYS A 93 10.88 -13.66 8.52
N GLU A 94 9.87 -12.82 8.43
CA GLU A 94 9.92 -11.56 9.13
C GLU A 94 9.67 -11.89 10.60
N PHE A 95 10.71 -11.70 11.42
CA PHE A 95 10.49 -11.57 12.84
C PHE A 95 9.61 -10.34 12.99
N ILE A 96 8.31 -10.57 13.26
CA ILE A 96 7.42 -9.52 13.72
C ILE A 96 8.12 -8.96 14.95
N PHE A 97 8.67 -7.76 14.83
CA PHE A 97 9.15 -7.02 15.97
C PHE A 97 7.95 -6.90 16.91
N ASP A 98 8.05 -7.52 18.07
CA ASP A 98 7.11 -7.35 19.16
C ASP A 98 6.73 -5.87 19.22
N ALA A 99 5.46 -5.53 19.10
CA ALA A 99 4.99 -4.15 19.31
C ALA A 99 5.32 -3.65 20.73
N ASN A 100 5.79 -4.55 21.61
CA ASN A 100 6.39 -4.31 22.91
C ASN A 100 7.91 -4.10 22.85
N VAL A 101 8.45 -3.47 21.80
CA VAL A 101 9.76 -2.83 21.97
C VAL A 101 9.56 -1.75 23.03
N ALA A 102 10.16 -1.94 24.20
CA ALA A 102 10.21 -0.90 25.21
C ALA A 102 10.82 0.33 24.55
N VAL A 103 10.00 1.37 24.34
CA VAL A 103 10.46 2.67 23.88
C VAL A 103 11.31 3.22 25.02
N GLU A 104 12.63 3.03 24.93
CA GLU A 104 13.55 3.64 25.86
C GLU A 104 13.50 5.15 25.58
N HIS A 105 12.68 5.86 26.33
CA HIS A 105 12.61 7.32 26.30
C HIS A 105 13.91 7.87 26.89
N SER A 106 14.98 7.87 26.09
CA SER A 106 16.17 8.65 26.41
C SER A 106 15.79 10.12 26.42
N LYS A 107 15.87 10.75 27.61
CA LYS A 107 15.57 12.18 27.84
C LYS A 107 16.47 13.13 27.05
N GLU A 108 17.47 12.61 26.33
CA GLU A 108 18.43 13.41 25.58
C GLU A 108 18.06 13.63 24.11
N VAL A 109 17.10 12.88 23.55
CA VAL A 109 16.75 13.04 22.13
C VAL A 109 15.73 14.16 21.95
N LYS A 110 16.21 15.36 21.65
CA LYS A 110 15.37 16.46 21.14
C LYS A 110 15.23 16.32 19.62
N ILE A 111 14.06 15.87 19.17
CA ILE A 111 13.70 15.88 17.75
C ILE A 111 13.37 17.32 17.38
N TRP A 112 14.15 17.91 16.47
CA TRP A 112 13.88 19.22 15.89
C TRP A 112 13.42 19.02 14.44
N ALA A 113 12.18 19.40 14.13
CA ALA A 113 11.73 19.51 12.76
C ALA A 113 12.08 20.91 12.24
N VAL A 114 12.87 21.01 11.17
CA VAL A 114 13.08 22.27 10.46
C VAL A 114 12.06 22.33 9.34
N ILE A 115 11.07 23.21 9.48
CA ILE A 115 10.11 23.50 8.41
C ILE A 115 10.74 24.57 7.51
N ILE A 116 11.14 24.17 6.30
CA ILE A 116 11.58 25.10 5.25
C ILE A 116 10.37 25.34 4.34
N GLY A 117 9.76 26.51 4.47
CA GLY A 117 8.71 26.95 3.55
C GLY A 117 9.34 27.46 2.24
N ILE A 118 8.87 26.96 1.10
CA ILE A 118 9.17 27.56 -0.20
C ILE A 118 8.01 28.50 -0.52
N ALA A 119 8.26 29.80 -0.46
CA ALA A 119 7.34 30.80 -0.99
C ALA A 119 7.70 31.09 -2.46
N ARG A 120 6.73 30.98 -3.36
CA ARG A 120 6.84 31.52 -4.72
C ARG A 120 6.43 32.99 -4.69
N TYR A 121 7.29 33.86 -5.19
CA TYR A 121 7.02 35.28 -5.38
C TYR A 121 6.63 35.50 -6.85
N ASP A 122 5.35 35.77 -7.12
CA ASP A 122 4.83 35.96 -8.50
C ASP A 122 4.79 37.44 -8.94
N HIS A 123 5.57 38.32 -8.30
CA HIS A 123 5.57 39.74 -8.66
C HIS A 123 6.89 40.40 -8.30
N MET A 124 7.93 40.11 -9.08
CA MET A 124 8.99 41.09 -9.30
C MET A 124 8.63 41.87 -10.57
N PRO A 125 8.18 43.13 -10.48
CA PRO A 125 8.06 43.96 -11.67
C PRO A 125 9.45 44.07 -12.31
N VAL A 126 9.50 43.92 -13.63
CA VAL A 126 10.73 43.97 -14.42
C VAL A 126 11.45 45.29 -14.11
N LEU A 127 12.68 45.21 -13.58
CA LEU A 127 13.52 46.40 -13.41
C LEU A 127 13.74 47.02 -14.79
N LYS A 128 13.21 48.24 -14.98
CA LYS A 128 13.27 48.98 -16.23
C LYS A 128 14.62 49.68 -16.46
N TYR A 129 15.63 49.36 -15.67
CA TYR A 129 16.98 49.93 -15.76
C TYR A 129 18.01 48.81 -15.62
N SER A 130 18.81 48.63 -16.68
CA SER A 130 20.00 47.78 -16.69
C SER A 130 21.09 48.38 -15.81
N ASP A 131 21.91 47.49 -15.27
CA ASP A 131 22.97 47.57 -14.26
C ASP A 131 24.07 48.67 -14.41
N ASP A 132 23.86 49.74 -15.18
CA ASP A 132 24.90 50.73 -15.56
C ASP A 132 24.78 52.14 -14.91
N ASP A 133 23.66 52.49 -14.24
CA ASP A 133 23.44 53.88 -13.78
C ASP A 133 23.58 54.11 -12.26
N ALA A 134 24.13 53.17 -11.49
CA ALA A 134 24.39 53.37 -10.06
C ALA A 134 25.76 54.01 -9.79
N TYR A 135 26.01 55.20 -10.36
CA TYR A 135 27.07 56.08 -9.87
C TYR A 135 26.52 57.46 -9.56
N LYS A 136 26.87 57.90 -8.34
CA LYS A 136 26.56 59.20 -7.71
C LYS A 136 25.13 59.20 -7.12
N VAL A 137 24.86 59.69 -5.92
CA VAL A 137 25.41 60.78 -5.10
C VAL A 137 24.80 60.47 -3.69
N TYR A 138 25.46 60.54 -2.53
CA TYR A 138 26.14 61.66 -1.91
C TYR A 138 27.07 61.17 -0.81
N ALA A 139 28.35 61.54 -0.91
CA ALA A 139 29.13 61.97 0.25
C ALA A 139 28.65 63.40 0.56
N PHE A 140 28.19 63.67 1.77
CA PHE A 140 28.76 64.54 2.82
C PHE A 140 27.89 64.40 4.06
#